data_AF-A0A7S3Y5C7-F1
#
_entry.id   AF-A0A7S3Y5C7-F1
#
_cell.length_a   1.000
_cell.length_b   1.000
_cell.length_c   1.000
_cell.angle_alpha   90.00
_cell.angle_beta   90.00
_cell.angle_gamma   90.00
#
_symmetry.space_group_name_H-M   'P 1'
#
loop_
_entity.id
_entity.type
_entity.pdbx_description
1 polymer ?
#
loop_
_entity_poly.entity_id
_entity_poly.type
_entity_poly.pdbx_seq_one_letter_code
_entity_poly.pdbx_strand_id
1 'polypeptide(L)'
;GTNNLKDPAMTDGDIAQGVGAAAAQLLRAVAPPSSVAAPAAAAVLVLALLPRHGLRHEPSARVRRRVENINAAVAELVASRDDPRLAFLDCGAVFLNGGGEGEREKEGKVEGGSAYRSSREGEGEDTGRPYDINPELMPDFLHPSAKGYHKMFSECLIPAIRRFEL
;
A
#
# COMPACT_ATOMS: atom_id res chain seq x y z
N GLY A 1 -5.97 12.63 1.41
CA GLY A 1 -6.99 12.29 0.41
C GLY A 1 -6.39 12.33 -0.97
N THR A 2 -6.62 11.31 -1.79
CA THR A 2 -6.02 11.06 -3.13
C THR A 2 -6.48 12.01 -4.25
N ASN A 3 -6.94 13.22 -3.93
CA ASN A 3 -7.37 14.19 -4.96
C ASN A 3 -6.22 14.61 -5.89
N ASN A 4 -4.97 14.37 -5.48
CA ASN A 4 -3.78 14.70 -6.24
C ASN A 4 -3.48 13.74 -7.40
N LEU A 5 -4.16 12.58 -7.47
CA LEU A 5 -4.03 11.66 -8.63
C LEU A 5 -4.55 12.26 -9.94
N LYS A 6 -5.23 13.41 -9.88
CA LYS A 6 -5.74 14.14 -11.04
C LYS A 6 -4.88 15.32 -11.45
N ASP A 7 -3.95 15.73 -10.60
CA ASP A 7 -3.05 16.84 -10.92
C ASP A 7 -1.95 16.32 -11.87
N PRO A 8 -1.90 16.79 -13.13
CA PRO A 8 -0.86 16.37 -14.08
C PRO A 8 0.51 16.95 -13.74
N ALA A 9 0.58 18.02 -12.92
CA ALA A 9 1.84 18.62 -12.50
C ALA A 9 2.52 17.81 -11.38
N MET A 10 1.76 17.00 -10.64
CA MET A 10 2.29 16.18 -9.56
C MET A 10 2.67 14.79 -10.08
N THR A 11 3.95 14.44 -9.97
CA THR A 11 4.46 13.13 -10.40
C THR A 11 4.16 12.05 -9.34
N ASP A 12 4.28 10.78 -9.73
CA ASP A 12 4.16 9.64 -8.80
C ASP A 12 5.24 9.71 -7.70
N GLY A 13 6.44 10.19 -8.06
CA GLY A 13 7.54 10.44 -7.15
C GLY A 13 7.24 11.52 -6.12
N ASP A 14 6.61 12.63 -6.52
CA ASP A 14 6.24 13.72 -5.60
C ASP A 14 5.24 13.24 -4.54
N ILE A 15 4.26 12.43 -4.95
CA ILE A 15 3.28 11.84 -4.03
C ILE A 15 3.99 10.90 -3.05
N ALA A 16 4.86 10.01 -3.56
CA ALA A 16 5.60 9.07 -2.72
C ALA A 16 6.51 9.79 -1.71
N GLN A 17 7.21 10.84 -2.14
CA GLN A 17 8.03 11.68 -1.28
C GLN A 17 7.20 12.36 -0.18
N GLY A 18 6.02 12.89 -0.52
CA GLY A 18 5.11 13.48 0.46
C GLY A 18 4.68 12.48 1.54
N VAL A 19 4.33 11.25 1.14
CA VAL A 19 3.99 10.16 2.07
C VAL A 19 5.20 9.79 2.93
N GLY A 20 6.37 9.61 2.33
CA GLY A 20 7.60 9.28 3.05
C GLY A 20 8.01 10.36 4.06
N ALA A 21 7.83 11.64 3.73
CA ALA A 21 8.10 12.76 4.62
C ALA A 21 7.13 12.77 5.82
N ALA A 22 5.84 12.52 5.60
CA ALA A 22 4.85 12.40 6.67
C ALA A 22 5.14 11.23 7.62
N ALA A 23 5.48 10.05 7.07
CA ALA A 23 5.88 8.89 7.87
C ALA A 23 7.10 9.19 8.76
N ALA A 24 8.10 9.90 8.21
CA ALA A 24 9.27 10.33 8.97
C ALA A 24 8.93 11.30 10.11
N GLN A 25 8.00 12.23 9.88
CA GLN A 25 7.55 13.16 10.90
C GLN A 25 6.82 12.42 12.03
N LEU A 26 5.96 11.46 11.69
CA LEU A 26 5.26 10.63 12.66
C LEU A 26 6.23 9.79 13.49
N LEU A 27 7.21 9.12 12.86
CA LEU A 27 8.24 8.36 13.58
C LEU A 27 8.99 9.21 14.60
N ARG A 28 9.32 10.46 14.25
CA ARG A 28 9.97 11.40 15.18
C ARG A 28 9.04 11.83 16.31
N ALA A 29 7.77 12.04 16.04
CA ALA A 29 6.79 12.46 17.04
C ALA A 29 6.46 11.34 18.04
N VAL A 30 6.50 10.08 17.61
CA VAL A 30 6.23 8.91 18.47
C VAL A 30 7.49 8.32 19.10
N ALA A 31 8.68 8.78 18.69
CA ALA A 31 9.92 8.49 19.41
C ALA A 31 9.92 9.29 20.72
N PRO A 32 9.99 8.63 21.88
CA PRO A 32 10.02 9.34 23.15
C PRO A 32 11.29 10.20 23.25
N PRO A 33 11.23 11.36 23.94
CA PRO A 33 12.44 12.03 24.37
C PRO A 33 13.26 11.06 25.23
N SER A 34 14.57 11.04 25.02
CA SER A 34 15.56 10.10 25.56
C SER A 34 15.61 9.97 27.10
N SER A 35 14.74 10.67 27.84
CA SER A 35 14.68 10.71 29.29
C SER A 35 13.43 10.07 29.92
N VAL A 36 12.47 9.56 29.13
CA VAL A 36 11.25 8.95 29.68
C VAL A 36 11.18 7.48 29.25
N ALA A 37 11.04 6.59 30.24
CA ALA A 37 10.72 5.17 30.02
C ALA A 37 9.35 5.07 29.34
N ALA A 38 9.36 5.18 28.01
CA ALA A 38 8.15 5.16 27.22
C ALA A 38 7.58 3.75 27.17
N PRO A 39 6.24 3.61 27.06
CA PRO A 39 5.63 2.34 26.71
C PRO A 39 6.21 1.85 25.38
N ALA A 40 6.19 0.52 25.20
CA ALA A 40 6.76 -0.21 24.06
C ALA A 40 6.70 0.59 22.75
N ALA A 41 7.85 0.66 22.08
CA ALA A 41 8.12 1.51 20.92
C ALA A 41 6.93 1.61 19.95
N ALA A 42 6.29 2.78 19.90
CA ALA A 42 5.22 3.02 18.95
C ALA A 42 5.72 2.79 17.50
N ALA A 43 4.93 2.06 16.72
CA ALA A 43 5.22 1.78 15.32
C ALA A 43 4.36 2.64 14.38
N VAL A 44 4.89 2.92 13.20
CA VAL A 44 4.23 3.65 12.11
C VAL A 44 3.97 2.69 10.97
N LEU A 45 2.70 2.48 10.66
CA LEU A 45 2.25 1.66 9.54
C LEU A 45 1.82 2.57 8.39
N VAL A 46 2.51 2.50 7.27
CA VAL A 46 2.17 3.22 6.04
C VAL A 46 1.34 2.31 5.15
N LEU A 47 0.07 2.65 4.98
CA LEU A 47 -0.84 1.87 4.14
C LEU A 47 -0.67 2.24 2.67
N ALA A 48 -0.61 1.21 1.82
CA ALA A 48 -0.69 1.36 0.38
C ALA A 48 -1.99 2.05 -0.04
N LEU A 49 -1.95 2.76 -1.17
CA LEU A 49 -3.15 3.18 -1.86
C LEU A 49 -3.89 1.95 -2.36
N LEU A 50 -5.17 1.86 -2.00
CA LEU A 50 -6.03 0.77 -2.45
C LEU A 50 -6.23 0.82 -3.98
N PRO A 51 -6.43 -0.34 -4.63
CA PRO A 51 -6.78 -0.38 -6.04
C PRO A 51 -8.07 0.41 -6.25
N ARG A 52 -8.10 1.19 -7.32
CA ARG A 52 -9.26 2.03 -7.65
C ARG A 52 -9.40 2.19 -9.15
N HIS A 53 -10.63 2.39 -9.60
CA HIS A 53 -10.89 2.84 -10.96
C HIS A 53 -10.87 4.36 -11.04
N GLY A 54 -10.62 4.86 -12.25
CA GLY A 54 -10.92 6.24 -12.59
C GLY A 54 -12.42 6.50 -12.51
N LEU A 55 -12.81 7.73 -12.20
CA LEU A 55 -14.22 8.13 -12.32
C LEU A 55 -14.59 8.13 -13.81
N ARG A 56 -15.72 7.49 -14.18
CA ARG A 56 -16.51 7.42 -15.45
C ARG A 56 -15.86 7.65 -16.84
N HIS A 57 -14.74 8.37 -16.98
CA HIS A 57 -14.06 8.75 -18.22
C HIS A 57 -12.54 8.50 -18.20
N GLU A 58 -11.95 8.09 -17.08
CA GLU A 58 -10.52 7.76 -17.00
C GLU A 58 -10.27 6.28 -17.34
N PRO A 59 -9.32 5.96 -18.23
CA PRO A 59 -8.95 4.56 -18.50
C PRO A 59 -8.46 3.88 -17.23
N SER A 60 -9.17 2.85 -16.76
CA SER A 60 -8.85 2.14 -15.51
C SER A 60 -7.40 1.67 -15.45
N ALA A 61 -6.81 1.27 -16.58
CA ALA A 61 -5.41 0.83 -16.67
C ALA A 61 -4.38 1.94 -16.36
N ARG A 62 -4.68 3.20 -16.69
CA ARG A 62 -3.77 4.33 -16.37
C ARG A 62 -3.78 4.60 -14.88
N VAL A 63 -4.96 4.66 -14.26
CA VAL A 63 -5.10 4.91 -12.82
C VAL A 63 -4.51 3.77 -12.00
N ARG A 64 -4.74 2.50 -12.40
CA ARG A 64 -4.14 1.32 -11.77
C ARG A 64 -2.61 1.38 -11.79
N ARG A 65 -2.00 1.58 -12.97
CA ARG A 65 -0.54 1.72 -13.09
C ARG A 65 0.01 2.85 -12.22
N ARG A 66 -0.70 3.98 -12.17
CA ARG A 66 -0.32 5.11 -11.32
C ARG A 66 -0.30 4.73 -9.83
N VAL A 67 -1.35 4.03 -9.36
CA VAL A 67 -1.44 3.53 -7.99
C VAL A 67 -0.30 2.54 -7.69
N GLU A 68 -0.04 1.60 -8.59
CA GLU A 68 1.06 0.62 -8.46
C GLU A 68 2.43 1.30 -8.37
N ASN A 69 2.69 2.30 -9.23
CA ASN A 69 3.94 3.06 -9.21
C ASN A 69 4.13 3.82 -7.90
N ILE A 70 3.07 4.49 -7.40
CA ILE A 70 3.12 5.23 -6.15
C ILE A 70 3.37 4.26 -4.98
N ASN A 71 2.66 3.14 -4.93
CA ASN A 71 2.84 2.13 -3.87
C ASN A 71 4.26 1.56 -3.88
N ALA A 72 4.82 1.25 -5.05
CA ALA A 72 6.19 0.78 -5.18
C ALA A 72 7.20 1.82 -4.67
N ALA A 73 7.04 3.08 -5.06
CA ALA A 73 7.93 4.16 -4.62
C ALA A 73 7.82 4.42 -3.10
N VAL A 74 6.63 4.35 -2.52
CA VAL A 74 6.44 4.47 -1.06
C VAL A 74 7.09 3.28 -0.34
N ALA A 75 6.92 2.05 -0.85
CA ALA A 75 7.53 0.86 -0.27
C ALA A 75 9.06 0.97 -0.25
N GLU A 76 9.68 1.43 -1.35
CA GLU A 76 11.13 1.67 -1.43
C GLU A 76 11.59 2.75 -0.45
N LEU A 77 10.85 3.86 -0.35
CA LEU A 77 11.14 4.93 0.61
C LEU A 77 11.01 4.47 2.07
N VAL A 78 10.07 3.58 2.37
CA VAL A 78 9.94 2.97 3.71
C VAL A 78 11.11 2.02 3.97
N ALA A 79 11.43 1.14 3.02
CA ALA A 79 12.51 0.15 3.15
C ALA A 79 13.88 0.79 3.32
N SER A 80 14.18 1.85 2.56
CA SER A 80 15.46 2.58 2.62
C SER A 80 15.75 3.29 3.95
N ARG A 81 14.76 3.41 4.85
CA ARG A 81 14.93 4.07 6.15
C ARG A 81 15.53 3.17 7.23
N ASP A 82 15.50 1.86 7.04
CA ASP A 82 16.04 0.86 7.98
C ASP A 82 15.61 1.10 9.45
N ASP A 83 14.35 1.51 9.68
CA ASP A 83 13.77 1.68 11.02
C ASP A 83 12.82 0.51 11.31
N PRO A 84 13.09 -0.32 12.33
CA PRO A 84 12.27 -1.49 12.62
C PRO A 84 10.85 -1.15 13.10
N ARG A 85 10.54 0.11 13.39
CA ARG A 85 9.22 0.59 13.79
C ARG A 85 8.40 1.12 12.60
N LEU A 86 8.97 1.11 11.41
CA LEU A 86 8.30 1.57 10.19
C LEU A 86 8.01 0.38 9.28
N ALA A 87 6.75 0.22 8.88
CA ALA A 87 6.39 -0.75 7.86
C ALA A 87 5.47 -0.16 6.80
N PHE A 88 5.64 -0.66 5.58
CA PHE A 88 4.69 -0.48 4.50
C PHE A 88 3.77 -1.69 4.43
N LEU A 89 2.47 -1.47 4.33
CA LEU A 89 1.46 -2.52 4.29
C LEU A 89 0.60 -2.36 3.03
N ASP A 90 0.67 -3.36 2.16
CA ASP A 90 -0.18 -3.43 0.97
C ASP A 90 -1.38 -4.35 1.22
N CYS A 91 -2.52 -3.73 1.52
CA CYS A 91 -3.79 -4.44 1.67
C CYS A 91 -4.61 -4.47 0.38
N GLY A 92 -4.06 -4.01 -0.76
CA GLY A 92 -4.79 -3.86 -2.02
C GLY A 92 -5.29 -5.17 -2.60
N ALA A 93 -4.51 -6.26 -2.43
CA ALA A 93 -4.85 -7.59 -2.95
C ALA A 93 -6.19 -8.13 -2.41
N VAL A 94 -6.58 -7.73 -1.19
CA VAL A 94 -7.85 -8.13 -0.54
C VAL A 94 -9.08 -7.76 -1.39
N PHE A 95 -8.94 -6.69 -2.19
CA PHE A 95 -10.01 -6.09 -2.98
C PHE A 95 -10.06 -6.54 -4.43
N LEU A 96 -9.19 -7.46 -4.86
CA LEU A 96 -9.13 -7.95 -6.24
C LEU A 96 -9.86 -9.30 -6.38
N ASN A 97 -10.61 -9.47 -7.45
CA ASN A 97 -11.23 -10.73 -7.86
C ASN A 97 -10.13 -11.72 -8.24
N GLY A 98 -10.18 -12.94 -7.69
CA GLY A 98 -9.09 -13.92 -7.82
C GLY A 98 -8.03 -13.83 -6.70
N GLY A 99 -8.19 -12.93 -5.72
CA GLY A 99 -7.38 -12.88 -4.50
C GLY A 99 -7.76 -13.95 -3.46
N GLY A 100 -8.02 -15.18 -3.91
CA GLY A 100 -8.14 -16.35 -3.05
C GLY A 100 -6.84 -17.14 -3.10
N GLU A 101 -6.22 -17.29 -1.93
CA GLU A 101 -5.05 -18.14 -1.63
C GLU A 101 -3.71 -17.67 -2.21
N GLY A 102 -2.87 -17.14 -1.31
CA GLY A 102 -1.50 -16.78 -1.62
C GLY A 102 -0.79 -16.24 -0.39
N GLU A 103 -0.58 -17.13 0.59
CA GLU A 103 0.58 -17.01 1.47
C GLU A 103 1.80 -16.58 0.65
N ARG A 104 2.34 -15.40 0.94
CA ARG A 104 3.75 -15.11 0.72
C ARG A 104 4.36 -14.66 2.04
N GLU A 105 4.27 -15.54 3.04
CA GLU A 105 5.45 -15.75 3.87
C GLU A 105 6.54 -16.29 2.94
N LYS A 106 7.38 -15.40 2.45
CA LYS A 106 8.76 -15.79 2.19
C LYS A 106 9.52 -15.51 3.48
N GLU A 107 9.71 -16.55 4.28
CA GLU A 107 10.97 -16.71 5.02
C GLU A 107 12.11 -16.76 3.99
N GLY A 108 12.44 -15.59 3.46
CA GLY A 108 13.60 -15.36 2.63
C GLY A 108 14.53 -14.50 3.45
N LYS A 109 15.57 -15.14 3.97
CA LYS A 109 16.80 -14.47 4.40
C LYS A 109 17.11 -13.39 3.35
N VAL A 110 16.98 -12.12 3.73
CA VAL A 110 17.19 -10.99 2.81
C VAL A 110 18.70 -10.82 2.66
N GLU A 111 19.28 -11.58 1.75
CA GLU A 111 20.40 -11.08 0.96
C GLU A 111 19.79 -10.39 -0.27
N GLY A 112 20.11 -9.10 -0.43
CA GLY A 112 19.58 -8.13 -1.38
C GLY A 112 18.82 -8.67 -2.59
N GLY A 113 17.51 -8.42 -2.62
CA GLY A 113 16.69 -8.71 -3.79
C GLY A 113 15.25 -8.22 -3.64
N SER A 114 14.98 -7.02 -4.17
CA SER A 114 13.64 -6.44 -4.32
C SER A 114 12.70 -7.41 -5.05
N ALA A 115 11.72 -7.97 -4.35
CA ALA A 115 10.68 -8.79 -4.94
C ALA A 115 9.47 -7.94 -5.34
N TYR A 116 9.69 -6.81 -6.02
CA TYR A 116 8.66 -6.13 -6.79
C TYR A 116 8.93 -6.40 -8.28
N ARG A 117 8.28 -7.42 -8.83
CA ARG A 117 8.40 -7.76 -10.25
C ARG A 117 7.56 -6.75 -11.04
N SER A 118 8.20 -5.65 -11.42
CA SER A 118 7.71 -4.76 -12.46
C SER A 118 7.42 -5.57 -13.72
N SER A 119 6.14 -5.69 -14.08
CA SER A 119 5.71 -6.17 -15.39
C SER A 119 6.11 -5.13 -16.42
N ARG A 120 7.36 -5.17 -16.86
CA ARG A 120 7.84 -4.42 -18.02
C ARG A 120 7.50 -5.24 -19.28
N GLU A 121 6.85 -4.56 -20.21
CA GLU A 121 6.63 -4.90 -21.63
C GLU A 121 5.44 -5.83 -21.98
N GLY A 122 4.56 -5.27 -22.81
CA GLY A 122 3.43 -5.97 -23.43
C GLY A 122 2.28 -5.00 -23.73
N GLU A 123 2.32 -4.33 -24.88
CA GLU A 123 1.10 -3.87 -25.56
C GLU A 123 0.34 -5.10 -26.07
N GLY A 124 -0.22 -5.87 -25.14
CA GLY A 124 -1.10 -6.99 -25.41
C GLY A 124 -2.55 -6.57 -25.19
N GLU A 125 -3.44 -7.02 -26.05
CA GLU A 125 -4.90 -6.97 -25.85
C GLU A 125 -5.26 -7.39 -24.42
N ASP A 126 -6.05 -6.54 -23.74
CA ASP A 126 -6.60 -6.79 -22.41
C ASP A 126 -7.63 -7.92 -22.48
N THR A 127 -7.16 -9.16 -22.36
CA THR A 127 -7.95 -10.40 -22.58
C THR A 127 -8.83 -10.85 -21.42
N GLY A 128 -9.06 -10.05 -20.37
CA GLY A 128 -9.98 -10.48 -19.30
C GLY A 128 -9.32 -11.00 -18.01
N ARG A 129 -8.61 -10.11 -17.32
CA ARG A 129 -8.78 -9.73 -15.89
C ARG A 129 -8.57 -10.77 -14.75
N PRO A 130 -7.32 -10.90 -14.26
CA PRO A 130 -7.01 -11.23 -12.86
C PRO A 130 -6.94 -10.00 -11.91
N TYR A 131 -7.37 -8.81 -12.37
CA TYR A 131 -7.19 -7.53 -11.66
C TYR A 131 -8.48 -6.71 -11.52
N ASP A 132 -9.64 -7.36 -11.48
CA ASP A 132 -10.89 -6.63 -11.27
C ASP A 132 -11.15 -6.37 -9.80
N ILE A 133 -11.46 -5.13 -9.46
CA ILE A 133 -11.87 -4.76 -8.11
C ILE A 133 -13.21 -5.46 -7.80
N ASN A 134 -13.26 -6.16 -6.67
CA ASN A 134 -14.42 -6.89 -6.22
C ASN A 134 -15.55 -5.92 -5.83
N PRO A 135 -16.68 -5.89 -6.56
CA PRO A 135 -17.76 -4.94 -6.30
C PRO A 135 -18.51 -5.21 -4.99
N GLU A 136 -18.40 -6.40 -4.40
CA GLU A 136 -18.95 -6.63 -3.05
C GLU A 136 -18.12 -5.93 -1.97
N LEU A 137 -16.81 -5.82 -2.19
CA LEU A 137 -15.87 -5.20 -1.27
C LEU A 137 -15.67 -3.71 -1.54
N MET A 138 -15.81 -3.27 -2.78
CA MET A 138 -15.68 -1.87 -3.23
C MET A 138 -16.72 -1.56 -4.32
N PRO A 139 -17.99 -1.30 -3.95
CA PRO A 139 -19.11 -1.23 -4.91
C PRO A 139 -19.03 -0.05 -5.88
N ASP A 140 -18.34 1.02 -5.52
CA ASP A 140 -18.08 2.17 -6.39
C ASP A 140 -16.68 2.15 -7.03
N PHE A 141 -15.94 1.04 -6.86
CA PHE A 141 -14.57 0.85 -7.32
C PHE A 141 -13.57 1.88 -6.76
N LEU A 142 -13.89 2.50 -5.62
CA LEU A 142 -13.07 3.52 -4.99
C LEU A 142 -12.99 3.38 -3.46
N HIS A 143 -14.12 3.14 -2.80
CA HIS A 143 -14.23 3.06 -1.36
C HIS A 143 -14.59 1.64 -0.91
N PRO A 144 -13.93 1.09 0.12
CA PRO A 144 -14.37 -0.15 0.75
C PRO A 144 -15.79 -0.05 1.29
N SER A 145 -16.59 -1.11 1.08
CA SER A 145 -17.83 -1.34 1.81
C SER A 145 -17.54 -1.74 3.27
N ALA A 146 -18.57 -1.86 4.11
CA ALA A 146 -18.39 -2.42 5.45
C ALA A 146 -17.74 -3.82 5.42
N LYS A 147 -18.12 -4.65 4.44
CA LYS A 147 -17.51 -5.98 4.19
C LYS A 147 -16.04 -5.83 3.76
N GLY A 148 -15.76 -4.86 2.88
CA GLY A 148 -14.39 -4.53 2.45
C GLY A 148 -13.47 -4.12 3.60
N TYR A 149 -13.94 -3.21 4.47
CA TYR A 149 -13.21 -2.81 5.67
C TYR A 149 -12.99 -4.01 6.59
N HIS A 150 -14.02 -4.80 6.88
CA HIS A 150 -13.88 -5.97 7.74
C HIS A 150 -12.77 -6.90 7.24
N LYS A 151 -12.79 -7.21 5.93
CA LYS A 151 -11.79 -8.08 5.29
C LYS A 151 -10.37 -7.49 5.35
N MET A 152 -10.22 -6.19 5.06
CA MET A 152 -8.93 -5.50 5.16
C MET A 152 -8.37 -5.53 6.59
N PHE A 153 -9.23 -5.32 7.60
CA PHE A 153 -8.81 -5.39 8.99
C PHE A 153 -8.38 -6.81 9.38
N SER A 154 -9.19 -7.82 9.06
CA SER A 154 -8.93 -9.20 9.47
C SER A 154 -7.72 -9.82 8.76
N GLU A 155 -7.55 -9.57 7.47
CA GLU A 155 -6.54 -10.26 6.64
C GLU A 155 -5.22 -9.48 6.52
N CYS A 156 -5.22 -8.16 6.77
CA CYS A 156 -4.03 -7.33 6.59
C CYS A 156 -3.62 -6.58 7.85
N LEU A 157 -4.52 -5.79 8.45
CA LEU A 157 -4.14 -4.90 9.56
C LEU A 157 -3.91 -5.64 10.88
N ILE A 158 -4.80 -6.55 11.28
CA ILE A 158 -4.67 -7.30 12.53
C ILE A 158 -3.37 -8.13 12.57
N PRO A 159 -3.00 -8.88 11.52
CA PRO A 159 -1.70 -9.56 11.47
C PRO A 159 -0.53 -8.61 11.64
N ALA A 160 -0.56 -7.44 11.00
CA ALA A 160 0.49 -6.44 11.12
C ALA A 160 0.58 -5.86 12.53
N ILE A 161 -0.54 -5.45 13.14
CA ILE A 161 -0.59 -4.92 14.51
C ILE A 161 0.03 -5.93 15.50
N ARG A 162 -0.34 -7.22 15.39
CA ARG A 162 0.23 -8.28 16.22
C ARG A 162 1.73 -8.45 16.05
N ARG A 163 2.25 -8.32 14.82
CA ARG A 163 3.69 -8.39 14.55
C ARG A 163 4.48 -7.28 15.28
N PHE A 164 3.86 -6.12 15.48
CA PHE A 164 4.46 -4.99 16.19
C PHE A 164 4.17 -4.99 17.69
N GLU A 165 3.51 -6.03 18.22
CA GLU A 165 3.06 -6.11 19.62
C GLU A 165 2.24 -4.88 20.07
N LEU A 166 1.49 -4.28 19.14
CA LEU A 166 0.59 -3.14 19.38
C LEU A 166 -0.76 -3.57 19.95
#